data_AF-A0A943PCU3-F1
#
_entry.id   AF-A0A943PCU3-F1
#
_cell.length_a   1.000
_cell.length_b   1.000
_cell.length_c   1.000
_cell.angle_alpha   90.00
_cell.angle_beta   90.00
_cell.angle_gamma   90.00
#
_symmetry.space_group_name_H-M   'P 1'
#
loop_
_entity.id
_entity.type
_entity.pdbx_description
1 polymer ?
#
loop_
_entity_poly.entity_id
_entity_poly.type
_entity_poly.pdbx_seq_one_letter_code
_entity_poly.pdbx_strand_id
1 'polypeptide(L)'
;MKKLISIILCMAMLAGVLAFAGCKNNKDNQDTTAASTGIDAVDAADTTEPSADSTAAESSTAKETKPSGRPTQTVPAAATTEAQVVTLPTNSTEKPDDGSSTGWNGAGNYKCGSGSGKLAPGEYYIVKTSSNYSALLWDGKKKDDKGQPLAYDITIDGTHTLVTLESGYELYISGCKFINTASEHPKAVNGKYTPGTYKIGRDIQKGEYIIKKASGAYGGLSFKKSVDPYVQNVASDFKMVDVSVYYTLSKDGYVHITGCELYDAASHDMASIGCDGTTPAMYKVGKDIKAGTYTITPDGSGKSYYAVYKNSTDATNSARIAETRITKATNVAVSDGEYIWFYKASMKYCQNPNSGLDFDATAASE
;
A
#
# COMPACT_ATOMS: atom_id res chain seq x y z
N MET A 1 -35.97 -33.78 -13.01
CA MET A 1 -36.82 -32.60 -13.31
C MET A 1 -36.58 -31.58 -12.19
N LYS A 2 -36.33 -30.27 -12.39
CA LYS A 2 -36.10 -29.46 -13.60
C LYS A 2 -34.78 -28.63 -13.44
N LYS A 3 -34.39 -27.90 -14.49
CA LYS A 3 -33.04 -27.36 -14.78
C LYS A 3 -32.61 -26.14 -13.93
N LEU A 4 -31.29 -25.90 -13.98
CA LEU A 4 -30.58 -24.62 -13.73
C LEU A 4 -31.24 -23.38 -14.38
N ILE A 5 -31.09 -22.23 -13.71
CA ILE A 5 -31.09 -20.82 -14.22
C ILE A 5 -30.95 -19.91 -12.98
N SER A 6 -30.21 -18.80 -12.94
CA SER A 6 -29.19 -18.24 -13.85
C SER A 6 -28.18 -17.39 -13.05
N ILE A 7 -27.01 -17.14 -13.66
CA ILE A 7 -26.07 -16.06 -13.28
C ILE A 7 -26.66 -14.69 -13.71
N ILE A 8 -26.00 -13.59 -13.31
CA ILE A 8 -26.21 -12.16 -13.66
C ILE A 8 -26.90 -11.34 -12.55
N LEU A 9 -26.08 -10.69 -11.70
CA LEU A 9 -26.45 -9.44 -11.01
C LEU A 9 -25.20 -8.58 -10.65
N CYS A 10 -24.22 -8.47 -11.57
CA CYS A 10 -22.97 -7.71 -11.37
C CYS A 10 -22.47 -7.01 -12.66
N MET A 11 -23.38 -6.60 -13.56
CA MET A 11 -23.05 -5.94 -14.84
C MET A 11 -24.04 -4.80 -15.15
N ALA A 12 -23.99 -3.72 -14.35
CA ALA A 12 -24.74 -2.48 -14.63
C ALA A 12 -24.21 -1.28 -13.83
N MET A 13 -23.08 -0.67 -14.24
CA MET A 13 -22.75 0.76 -14.00
C MET A 13 -21.39 1.20 -14.63
N LEU A 14 -21.16 0.98 -15.94
CA LEU A 14 -20.07 1.69 -16.65
C LEU A 14 -20.26 1.76 -18.19
N ALA A 15 -21.15 2.63 -18.67
CA ALA A 15 -21.23 3.05 -20.08
C ALA A 15 -21.91 4.43 -20.18
N GLY A 16 -21.48 5.28 -21.12
CA GLY A 16 -21.87 6.70 -21.23
C GLY A 16 -20.81 7.63 -20.59
N VAL A 17 -19.63 7.86 -21.17
CA VAL A 17 -19.29 8.47 -22.48
C VAL A 17 -19.61 9.97 -22.54
N LEU A 18 -18.61 10.75 -22.96
CA LEU A 18 -18.63 12.23 -23.01
C LEU A 18 -19.57 12.78 -24.08
N ALA A 19 -20.19 13.93 -23.79
CA ALA A 19 -20.57 14.92 -24.80
C ALA A 19 -20.65 16.34 -24.19
N PHE A 20 -19.76 17.25 -24.60
CA PHE A 20 -19.91 18.70 -24.38
C PHE A 20 -20.55 19.33 -25.62
N ALA A 21 -21.78 19.85 -25.52
CA ALA A 21 -22.35 20.94 -26.33
C ALA A 21 -23.80 21.21 -25.92
N GLY A 22 -24.24 22.47 -25.83
CA GLY A 22 -25.64 22.79 -25.51
C GLY A 22 -25.87 24.21 -24.98
N CYS A 23 -25.57 25.23 -25.78
CA CYS A 23 -25.66 26.63 -25.35
C CYS A 23 -27.11 27.09 -25.11
N LYS A 24 -27.36 27.75 -23.96
CA LYS A 24 -28.34 28.84 -23.88
C LYS A 24 -28.16 29.73 -22.64
N ASN A 25 -27.76 30.97 -22.86
CA ASN A 25 -28.44 32.12 -22.26
C ASN A 25 -28.37 33.30 -23.24
N ASN A 26 -29.31 34.23 -23.11
CA ASN A 26 -29.59 35.27 -24.10
C ASN A 26 -29.07 36.63 -23.64
N LYS A 27 -28.44 37.36 -24.58
CA LYS A 27 -28.40 38.84 -24.64
C LYS A 27 -27.57 39.51 -23.51
N ASP A 28 -27.12 40.77 -23.64
CA ASP A 28 -27.47 41.84 -24.59
C ASP A 28 -26.34 42.29 -25.52
N ASN A 29 -26.71 43.05 -26.55
CA ASN A 29 -25.79 43.83 -27.41
C ASN A 29 -25.53 45.20 -26.77
N GLN A 30 -24.32 45.76 -26.95
CA GLN A 30 -24.12 46.97 -27.76
C GLN A 30 -22.62 47.29 -27.96
N ASP A 31 -22.28 47.83 -29.15
CA ASP A 31 -21.36 48.96 -29.45
C ASP A 31 -19.95 49.05 -28.79
N THR A 32 -18.86 49.47 -29.44
CA THR A 32 -18.65 50.00 -30.82
C THR A 32 -17.18 49.91 -31.29
N THR A 33 -16.99 49.75 -32.61
CA THR A 33 -16.05 50.42 -33.54
C THR A 33 -14.67 51.03 -33.10
N ALA A 34 -13.62 50.61 -33.84
CA ALA A 34 -12.41 51.35 -34.31
C ALA A 34 -11.09 51.51 -33.48
N ALA A 35 -10.06 50.85 -34.03
CA ALA A 35 -8.64 51.18 -34.27
C ALA A 35 -7.99 52.56 -33.98
N SER A 36 -6.71 52.52 -33.54
CA SER A 36 -5.53 53.40 -33.86
C SER A 36 -4.31 52.86 -33.04
N THR A 37 -3.05 52.63 -33.48
CA THR A 37 -1.99 53.32 -34.28
C THR A 37 -1.05 54.26 -33.50
N GLY A 38 0.25 53.92 -33.43
CA GLY A 38 1.39 54.66 -32.84
C GLY A 38 2.37 53.71 -32.12
N ILE A 39 3.71 53.64 -32.30
CA ILE A 39 4.80 54.53 -32.80
C ILE A 39 5.08 55.73 -31.87
N ASP A 40 6.31 56.10 -31.44
CA ASP A 40 7.70 55.57 -31.55
C ASP A 40 8.44 55.80 -30.18
N ALA A 41 9.72 55.53 -29.87
CA ALA A 41 11.00 55.22 -30.56
C ALA A 41 11.84 54.24 -29.67
N VAL A 42 12.96 53.56 -30.01
CA VAL A 42 14.06 53.68 -31.02
C VAL A 42 15.28 54.55 -30.62
N ASP A 43 16.33 53.93 -30.05
CA ASP A 43 17.79 54.19 -30.27
C ASP A 43 18.60 52.98 -29.71
N ALA A 44 19.48 52.26 -30.46
CA ALA A 44 20.86 52.57 -30.92
C ALA A 44 21.96 52.24 -29.89
N ALA A 45 23.21 51.85 -30.20
CA ALA A 45 23.92 51.33 -31.40
C ALA A 45 25.39 50.97 -31.00
N ASP A 46 26.23 50.18 -31.69
CA ASP A 46 26.10 49.10 -32.70
C ASP A 46 27.51 48.43 -32.91
N THR A 47 27.60 47.31 -33.65
CA THR A 47 28.83 46.58 -34.10
C THR A 47 29.62 45.81 -33.00
N THR A 48 30.57 44.89 -33.27
CA THR A 48 31.27 44.49 -34.53
C THR A 48 31.64 42.98 -34.54
N GLU A 49 31.83 42.40 -35.74
CA GLU A 49 32.48 41.11 -36.05
C GLU A 49 33.61 41.38 -37.09
N PRO A 50 34.38 40.42 -37.66
CA PRO A 50 34.65 39.01 -37.32
C PRO A 50 36.16 38.64 -37.34
N SER A 51 36.51 37.36 -37.07
CA SER A 51 37.52 36.56 -37.83
C SER A 51 37.74 35.17 -37.20
N ALA A 52 38.31 34.22 -37.97
CA ALA A 52 38.46 32.82 -37.59
C ALA A 52 39.90 32.27 -37.79
N ASP A 53 40.25 31.23 -37.04
CA ASP A 53 40.92 30.03 -37.57
C ASP A 53 40.67 28.82 -36.63
N SER A 54 41.01 27.63 -37.12
CA SER A 54 40.97 26.28 -36.55
C SER A 54 41.77 26.12 -35.23
N THR A 55 41.43 25.20 -34.34
CA THR A 55 41.60 23.73 -34.53
C THR A 55 40.74 22.89 -33.57
N ALA A 56 40.67 21.58 -33.82
CA ALA A 56 39.72 20.66 -33.18
C ALA A 56 40.17 20.09 -31.82
N ALA A 57 39.21 19.95 -30.91
CA ALA A 57 39.24 19.00 -29.79
C ALA A 57 37.80 18.58 -29.44
N GLU A 58 37.52 17.28 -29.32
CA GLU A 58 36.20 16.79 -28.92
C GLU A 58 35.98 16.95 -27.41
N SER A 59 34.90 17.62 -27.01
CA SER A 59 34.44 17.69 -25.61
C SER A 59 32.93 17.91 -25.55
N SER A 60 32.16 16.88 -25.89
CA SER A 60 30.70 16.90 -25.75
C SER A 60 30.30 16.84 -24.28
N THR A 61 30.00 18.00 -23.69
CA THR A 61 29.50 18.12 -22.31
C THR A 61 28.24 17.28 -22.12
N ALA A 62 28.31 16.25 -21.28
CA ALA A 62 27.20 15.36 -21.00
C ALA A 62 26.05 16.11 -20.32
N LYS A 63 24.98 16.38 -21.08
CA LYS A 63 23.75 16.97 -20.57
C LYS A 63 23.02 15.93 -19.70
N GLU A 64 22.97 16.14 -18.39
CA GLU A 64 22.28 15.26 -17.44
C GLU A 64 20.80 15.09 -17.80
N THR A 65 20.49 14.01 -18.50
CA THR A 65 19.12 13.70 -18.90
C THR A 65 18.44 12.96 -17.75
N LYS A 66 17.91 13.73 -16.79
CA LYS A 66 17.06 13.29 -15.66
C LYS A 66 16.19 12.07 -16.05
N PRO A 67 16.36 10.89 -15.41
CA PRO A 67 15.64 9.69 -15.80
C PRO A 67 14.12 9.87 -15.78
N SER A 68 13.46 9.41 -16.84
CA SER A 68 12.01 9.52 -16.99
C SER A 68 11.27 8.61 -16.00
N GLY A 69 10.09 9.04 -15.57
CA GLY A 69 9.42 8.47 -14.41
C GLY A 69 8.94 7.03 -14.58
N ARG A 70 9.08 6.26 -13.50
CA ARG A 70 8.04 5.32 -13.06
C ARG A 70 6.67 6.01 -13.23
N PRO A 71 5.61 5.32 -13.68
CA PRO A 71 4.27 5.91 -13.63
C PRO A 71 3.98 6.29 -12.18
N THR A 72 4.03 7.60 -11.90
CA THR A 72 3.58 8.16 -10.63
C THR A 72 2.08 8.07 -10.67
N GLN A 73 1.56 6.88 -10.33
CA GLN A 73 0.15 6.70 -10.08
C GLN A 73 -0.18 7.61 -8.89
N THR A 74 -0.83 8.72 -9.19
CA THR A 74 -1.24 9.69 -8.19
C THR A 74 -2.11 8.97 -7.18
N VAL A 75 -1.55 8.66 -6.02
CA VAL A 75 -2.35 8.33 -4.84
C VAL A 75 -3.31 9.50 -4.70
N PRO A 76 -4.65 9.28 -4.72
CA PRO A 76 -5.59 10.36 -4.48
C PRO A 76 -5.15 11.04 -3.18
N ALA A 77 -4.82 12.34 -3.26
CA ALA A 77 -4.30 13.06 -2.11
C ALA A 77 -5.27 12.81 -0.95
N ALA A 78 -4.78 12.16 0.11
CA ALA A 78 -5.64 11.55 1.11
C ALA A 78 -6.55 12.63 1.66
N ALA A 79 -7.83 12.57 1.27
CA ALA A 79 -8.81 13.53 1.73
C ALA A 79 -8.77 13.47 3.24
N THR A 80 -8.54 14.60 3.90
CA THR A 80 -8.67 14.75 5.34
C THR A 80 -10.15 14.64 5.68
N THR A 81 -10.69 13.43 5.57
CA THR A 81 -11.96 13.04 6.18
C THR A 81 -11.88 13.44 7.63
N GLU A 82 -12.87 14.20 8.08
CA GLU A 82 -13.27 14.21 9.48
C GLU A 82 -13.40 12.74 9.89
N ALA A 83 -12.50 12.28 10.75
CA ALA A 83 -12.41 10.87 11.10
C ALA A 83 -13.71 10.41 11.77
N GLN A 84 -13.97 9.10 11.77
CA GLN A 84 -15.22 8.50 12.22
C GLN A 84 -15.49 8.81 13.70
N VAL A 85 -16.12 9.96 13.97
CA VAL A 85 -16.43 10.47 15.29
C VAL A 85 -17.94 10.37 15.51
N VAL A 86 -18.32 9.65 16.56
CA VAL A 86 -19.70 9.25 16.85
C VAL A 86 -20.05 9.51 18.31
N THR A 87 -21.33 9.68 18.61
CA THR A 87 -21.81 9.86 19.99
C THR A 87 -21.64 8.56 20.80
N LEU A 88 -21.00 8.65 21.96
CA LEU A 88 -20.81 7.49 22.85
C LEU A 88 -22.16 7.06 23.49
N PRO A 89 -22.46 5.74 23.62
CA PRO A 89 -23.68 5.26 24.27
C PRO A 89 -23.75 5.57 25.78
N THR A 90 -24.41 6.69 26.13
CA THR A 90 -24.53 7.20 27.52
C THR A 90 -25.32 6.30 28.48
N ASN A 91 -26.08 5.33 27.97
CA ASN A 91 -26.86 4.38 28.78
C ASN A 91 -26.07 3.10 29.13
N SER A 92 -24.74 3.09 28.94
CA SER A 92 -23.88 1.94 29.24
C SER A 92 -23.35 1.98 30.67
N THR A 93 -23.55 0.90 31.42
CA THR A 93 -23.00 0.77 32.79
C THR A 93 -21.48 0.65 32.74
N GLU A 94 -20.78 1.46 33.56
CA GLU A 94 -19.34 1.33 33.76
C GLU A 94 -19.04 -0.05 34.39
N LYS A 95 -18.22 -0.85 33.71
CA LYS A 95 -17.76 -2.14 34.17
C LYS A 95 -16.32 -2.01 34.66
N PRO A 96 -15.95 -2.63 35.79
CA PRO A 96 -14.56 -2.67 36.20
C PRO A 96 -13.70 -3.47 35.21
N ASP A 97 -12.41 -3.13 35.16
CA ASP A 97 -11.37 -4.07 34.77
C ASP A 97 -11.37 -5.21 35.81
N ASP A 98 -12.11 -6.27 35.50
CA ASP A 98 -12.24 -7.46 36.35
C ASP A 98 -11.18 -8.52 36.02
N GLY A 99 -10.26 -8.20 35.09
CA GLY A 99 -9.04 -8.96 34.81
C GLY A 99 -9.30 -10.46 34.77
N SER A 100 -10.21 -10.90 33.88
CA SER A 100 -10.75 -12.27 33.88
C SER A 100 -9.66 -13.35 33.95
N SER A 101 -10.02 -14.58 34.29
CA SER A 101 -9.08 -15.72 34.36
C SER A 101 -8.30 -16.01 33.05
N THR A 102 -8.63 -15.32 31.95
CA THR A 102 -7.93 -15.37 30.66
C THR A 102 -7.17 -14.07 30.31
N GLY A 103 -7.23 -13.04 31.17
CA GLY A 103 -6.77 -11.67 30.89
C GLY A 103 -7.69 -10.84 30.00
N TRP A 104 -8.63 -11.47 29.27
CA TRP A 104 -9.52 -10.77 28.35
C TRP A 104 -10.71 -10.12 29.06
N ASN A 105 -10.93 -8.83 28.79
CA ASN A 105 -12.15 -8.11 29.12
C ASN A 105 -13.18 -8.24 27.99
N GLY A 106 -14.47 -8.33 28.35
CA GLY A 106 -15.59 -8.49 27.42
C GLY A 106 -16.28 -7.18 27.04
N ALA A 107 -17.52 -7.28 26.56
CA ALA A 107 -18.37 -6.12 26.31
C ALA A 107 -18.67 -5.31 27.60
N GLY A 108 -18.82 -4.00 27.46
CA GLY A 108 -18.99 -3.05 28.56
C GLY A 108 -18.45 -1.67 28.22
N ASN A 109 -18.55 -0.73 29.17
CA ASN A 109 -17.91 0.57 29.11
C ASN A 109 -16.86 0.65 30.23
N TYR A 110 -15.63 1.06 29.91
CA TYR A 110 -14.47 0.98 30.79
C TYR A 110 -13.69 2.29 30.82
N LYS A 111 -13.44 2.84 32.01
CA LYS A 111 -12.61 4.05 32.18
C LYS A 111 -11.15 3.69 32.43
N CYS A 112 -10.25 4.45 31.84
CA CYS A 112 -8.81 4.34 32.03
C CYS A 112 -8.29 5.36 33.06
N GLY A 113 -7.29 4.96 33.86
CA GLY A 113 -6.64 5.83 34.85
C GLY A 113 -7.01 5.52 36.31
N SER A 114 -6.80 6.48 37.21
CA SER A 114 -6.82 6.23 38.66
C SER A 114 -8.18 5.80 39.21
N GLY A 115 -8.22 4.60 39.80
CA GLY A 115 -9.36 4.03 40.53
C GLY A 115 -9.21 2.51 40.68
N SER A 116 -9.80 1.92 41.73
CA SER A 116 -9.89 0.46 41.87
C SER A 116 -10.80 -0.12 40.77
N GLY A 117 -10.31 -1.09 40.02
CA GLY A 117 -11.06 -1.69 38.91
C GLY A 117 -11.17 -0.80 37.66
N LYS A 118 -10.22 0.11 37.42
CA LYS A 118 -10.10 0.82 36.13
C LYS A 118 -8.99 0.24 35.27
N LEU A 119 -9.10 0.44 33.95
CA LEU A 119 -8.05 0.06 33.02
C LEU A 119 -6.78 0.87 33.30
N ALA A 120 -5.63 0.19 33.40
CA ALA A 120 -4.34 0.86 33.43
C ALA A 120 -4.08 1.59 32.09
N PRO A 121 -3.41 2.75 32.08
CA PRO A 121 -2.92 3.35 30.84
C PRO A 121 -1.93 2.43 30.13
N GLY A 122 -2.03 2.34 28.80
CA GLY A 122 -1.19 1.44 28.00
C GLY A 122 -1.78 1.07 26.65
N GLU A 123 -1.18 0.07 26.00
CA GLU A 123 -1.65 -0.45 24.71
C GLU A 123 -2.50 -1.71 24.90
N TYR A 124 -3.62 -1.78 24.17
CA TYR A 124 -4.61 -2.86 24.24
C TYR A 124 -4.96 -3.39 22.85
N TYR A 125 -5.08 -4.72 22.70
CA TYR A 125 -5.66 -5.33 21.50
C TYR A 125 -7.16 -5.42 21.61
N ILE A 126 -7.87 -5.15 20.52
CA ILE A 126 -9.32 -5.37 20.40
C ILE A 126 -9.58 -6.38 19.28
N VAL A 127 -10.40 -7.39 19.58
CA VAL A 127 -10.72 -8.55 18.73
C VAL A 127 -12.23 -8.69 18.61
N LYS A 128 -12.74 -8.88 17.39
CA LYS A 128 -14.17 -9.14 17.15
C LYS A 128 -14.59 -10.50 17.71
N THR A 129 -15.75 -10.52 18.36
CA THR A 129 -16.46 -11.76 18.77
C THR A 129 -17.78 -11.92 18.02
N SER A 130 -18.18 -10.92 17.23
CA SER A 130 -19.42 -10.86 16.44
C SER A 130 -19.18 -10.11 15.13
N SER A 131 -19.99 -10.38 14.11
CA SER A 131 -20.04 -9.59 12.86
C SER A 131 -20.63 -8.19 13.11
N ASN A 132 -21.64 -8.11 13.98
CA ASN A 132 -22.18 -6.87 14.51
C ASN A 132 -21.35 -6.48 15.74
N TYR A 133 -20.52 -5.45 15.61
CA TYR A 133 -19.61 -4.99 16.66
C TYR A 133 -19.56 -3.45 16.72
N SER A 134 -19.05 -2.92 17.83
CA SER A 134 -18.71 -1.51 18.00
C SER A 134 -17.59 -1.40 19.03
N ALA A 135 -16.55 -0.64 18.71
CA ALA A 135 -15.43 -0.37 19.61
C ALA A 135 -15.16 1.13 19.54
N LEU A 136 -15.56 1.88 20.57
CA LEU A 136 -15.51 3.34 20.59
C LEU A 136 -14.58 3.80 21.70
N LEU A 137 -13.67 4.72 21.40
CA LEU A 137 -12.77 5.32 22.37
C LEU A 137 -13.04 6.82 22.46
N TRP A 138 -13.29 7.32 23.67
CA TRP A 138 -13.45 8.74 23.96
C TRP A 138 -12.23 9.30 24.71
N ASP A 139 -11.75 10.48 24.33
CA ASP A 139 -10.58 11.15 24.94
C ASP A 139 -10.87 11.89 26.26
N GLY A 140 -12.11 11.78 26.77
CA GLY A 140 -12.60 12.50 27.94
C GLY A 140 -12.86 14.00 27.70
N LYS A 141 -12.58 14.52 26.50
CA LYS A 141 -12.51 15.97 26.21
C LYS A 141 -13.55 16.40 25.17
N LYS A 142 -13.62 15.72 24.02
CA LYS A 142 -14.48 16.14 22.89
C LYS A 142 -15.96 15.85 23.15
N LYS A 143 -16.80 16.82 22.82
CA LYS A 143 -18.26 16.74 22.97
C LYS A 143 -18.96 17.45 21.81
N ASP A 144 -20.21 17.08 21.56
CA ASP A 144 -21.09 17.77 20.61
C ASP A 144 -21.73 19.04 21.22
N ASP A 145 -22.48 19.79 20.42
CA ASP A 145 -23.20 21.00 20.85
C ASP A 145 -24.26 20.74 21.95
N LYS A 146 -24.57 19.46 22.22
CA LYS A 146 -25.50 18.99 23.27
C LYS A 146 -24.76 18.40 24.47
N GLY A 147 -23.43 18.58 24.54
CA GLY A 147 -22.57 18.11 25.63
C GLY A 147 -22.35 16.59 25.68
N GLN A 148 -22.77 15.85 24.65
CA GLN A 148 -22.62 14.39 24.57
C GLN A 148 -21.17 14.02 24.18
N PRO A 149 -20.59 12.95 24.75
CA PRO A 149 -19.23 12.52 24.40
C PRO A 149 -19.08 12.16 22.91
N LEU A 150 -18.02 12.68 22.28
CA LEU A 150 -17.66 12.38 20.88
C LEU A 150 -16.46 11.43 20.82
N ALA A 151 -16.77 10.15 20.64
CA ALA A 151 -15.83 9.05 20.60
C ALA A 151 -15.35 8.76 19.16
N TYR A 152 -14.12 8.27 19.02
CA TYR A 152 -13.58 7.74 17.78
C TYR A 152 -14.05 6.28 17.57
N ASP A 153 -14.57 5.95 16.40
CA ASP A 153 -14.95 4.59 16.00
C ASP A 153 -13.73 3.78 15.55
N ILE A 154 -13.34 2.80 16.35
CA ILE A 154 -12.19 1.94 16.11
C ILE A 154 -12.59 0.87 15.10
N THR A 155 -12.43 1.20 13.81
CA THR A 155 -12.46 0.22 12.72
C THR A 155 -11.43 -0.87 12.99
N ILE A 156 -11.91 -2.10 13.22
CA ILE A 156 -11.08 -3.30 13.33
C ILE A 156 -11.04 -3.96 11.95
N ASP A 157 -9.99 -3.71 11.16
CA ASP A 157 -9.68 -4.53 9.98
C ASP A 157 -8.80 -5.73 10.38
N GLY A 158 -8.99 -6.86 9.70
CA GLY A 158 -8.36 -8.13 10.05
C GLY A 158 -8.89 -8.79 11.33
N THR A 159 -8.00 -9.53 12.02
CA THR A 159 -8.33 -10.34 13.21
C THR A 159 -8.28 -9.54 14.51
N HIS A 160 -7.44 -8.51 14.55
CA HIS A 160 -7.25 -7.64 15.72
C HIS A 160 -6.77 -6.26 15.28
N THR A 161 -7.09 -5.25 16.08
CA THR A 161 -6.37 -3.97 16.04
C THR A 161 -5.76 -3.67 17.41
N LEU A 162 -4.86 -2.69 17.45
CA LEU A 162 -4.21 -2.22 18.66
C LEU A 162 -4.58 -0.75 18.85
N VAL A 163 -4.81 -0.33 20.09
CA VAL A 163 -5.06 1.07 20.48
C VAL A 163 -4.29 1.45 21.74
N THR A 164 -3.99 2.74 21.89
CA THR A 164 -3.47 3.32 23.13
C THR A 164 -4.62 3.87 23.97
N LEU A 165 -4.63 3.58 25.27
CA LEU A 165 -5.50 4.19 26.27
C LEU A 165 -4.67 5.06 27.21
N GLU A 166 -4.99 6.35 27.31
CA GLU A 166 -4.43 7.27 28.31
C GLU A 166 -5.37 7.44 29.51
N SER A 167 -4.83 7.88 30.65
CA SER A 167 -5.63 8.17 31.85
C SER A 167 -6.68 9.26 31.58
N GLY A 168 -7.95 8.93 31.78
CA GLY A 168 -9.10 9.77 31.45
C GLY A 168 -9.80 9.40 30.14
N TYR A 169 -9.26 8.44 29.36
CA TYR A 169 -9.99 7.87 28.22
C TYR A 169 -11.09 6.90 28.70
N GLU A 170 -12.13 6.75 27.87
CA GLU A 170 -13.26 5.86 28.11
C GLU A 170 -13.47 4.95 26.88
N LEU A 171 -13.42 3.63 27.07
CA LEU A 171 -13.49 2.62 26.01
C LEU A 171 -14.81 1.83 26.13
N TYR A 172 -15.68 1.99 25.13
CA TYR A 172 -16.90 1.21 24.97
C TYR A 172 -16.69 0.06 23.99
N ILE A 173 -17.08 -1.15 24.41
CA ILE A 173 -16.90 -2.40 23.67
C ILE A 173 -18.23 -3.14 23.57
N SER A 174 -18.62 -3.49 22.34
CA SER A 174 -19.75 -4.38 22.03
C SER A 174 -19.41 -5.29 20.85
N GLY A 175 -19.81 -6.56 20.91
CA GLY A 175 -19.45 -7.56 19.87
C GLY A 175 -17.94 -7.80 19.71
N CYS A 176 -17.14 -7.43 20.71
CA CYS A 176 -15.69 -7.57 20.77
C CYS A 176 -15.23 -8.01 22.17
N LYS A 177 -13.95 -8.38 22.28
CA LYS A 177 -13.18 -8.54 23.52
C LYS A 177 -11.85 -7.80 23.40
N PHE A 178 -11.21 -7.47 24.52
CA PHE A 178 -9.90 -6.78 24.51
C PHE A 178 -8.97 -7.21 25.66
N ILE A 179 -7.67 -7.01 25.50
CA ILE A 179 -6.62 -7.40 26.47
C ILE A 179 -5.45 -6.42 26.44
N ASN A 180 -4.77 -6.23 27.57
CA ASN A 180 -3.57 -5.40 27.66
C ASN A 180 -2.37 -6.13 27.00
N THR A 181 -1.57 -5.40 26.23
CA THR A 181 -0.36 -5.92 25.55
C THR A 181 0.69 -6.54 26.48
N ALA A 182 0.69 -6.20 27.76
CA ALA A 182 1.58 -6.80 28.76
C ALA A 182 1.14 -8.22 29.19
N SER A 183 -0.14 -8.57 28.98
CA SER A 183 -0.71 -9.88 29.35
C SER A 183 -0.66 -10.88 28.19
N GLU A 184 -1.07 -10.45 26.99
CA GLU A 184 -1.04 -11.27 25.77
C GLU A 184 -0.74 -10.36 24.57
N HIS A 185 -0.02 -10.90 23.57
CA HIS A 185 0.20 -10.21 22.30
C HIS A 185 0.26 -11.19 21.11
N PRO A 186 -0.30 -10.82 19.93
CA PRO A 186 -0.27 -11.65 18.72
C PRO A 186 1.15 -11.97 18.26
N LYS A 187 1.30 -13.18 17.72
CA LYS A 187 2.54 -13.75 17.19
C LYS A 187 2.25 -14.50 15.91
N ALA A 188 3.29 -14.79 15.13
CA ALA A 188 3.16 -15.70 14.00
C ALA A 188 2.76 -17.10 14.46
N VAL A 189 1.84 -17.74 13.73
CA VAL A 189 1.55 -19.17 13.84
C VAL A 189 2.24 -19.85 12.67
N ASN A 190 3.23 -20.70 12.94
CA ASN A 190 4.10 -21.32 11.93
C ASN A 190 4.63 -20.27 10.91
N GLY A 191 5.27 -19.20 11.38
CA GLY A 191 5.82 -18.14 10.51
C GLY A 191 4.80 -17.22 9.82
N LYS A 192 3.50 -17.55 9.85
CA LYS A 192 2.43 -16.75 9.23
C LYS A 192 1.81 -15.78 10.21
N TYR A 193 1.68 -14.52 9.81
CA TYR A 193 0.94 -13.47 10.51
C TYR A 193 -0.46 -13.32 9.89
N THR A 194 -1.47 -13.12 10.73
CA THR A 194 -2.84 -12.82 10.27
C THR A 194 -3.02 -11.31 10.00
N PRO A 195 -3.98 -10.88 9.16
CA PRO A 195 -4.33 -9.47 9.02
C PRO A 195 -4.64 -8.82 10.37
N GLY A 196 -4.18 -7.59 10.60
CA GLY A 196 -4.29 -6.90 11.89
C GLY A 196 -3.14 -5.94 12.20
N THR A 197 -3.17 -5.29 13.37
CA THR A 197 -2.20 -4.26 13.80
C THR A 197 -1.16 -4.79 14.81
N TYR A 198 0.11 -4.79 14.41
CA TYR A 198 1.25 -5.30 15.19
C TYR A 198 2.23 -4.19 15.55
N LYS A 199 2.82 -4.24 16.75
CA LYS A 199 3.97 -3.41 17.13
C LYS A 199 5.28 -4.07 16.71
N ILE A 200 6.09 -3.33 15.97
CA ILE A 200 7.38 -3.80 15.46
C ILE A 200 8.38 -3.87 16.63
N GLY A 201 9.15 -4.96 16.70
CA GLY A 201 10.07 -5.27 17.81
C GLY A 201 9.43 -6.01 18.99
N ARG A 202 8.09 -6.04 19.11
CA ARG A 202 7.38 -6.83 20.14
C ARG A 202 6.59 -7.99 19.53
N ASP A 203 5.70 -7.69 18.58
CA ASP A 203 4.69 -8.62 18.07
C ASP A 203 5.12 -9.25 16.74
N ILE A 204 5.77 -8.43 15.92
CA ILE A 204 6.49 -8.80 14.71
C ILE A 204 7.90 -8.21 14.81
N GLN A 205 8.92 -9.00 14.45
CA GLN A 205 10.30 -8.56 14.53
C GLN A 205 10.74 -7.79 13.27
N LYS A 206 11.89 -7.13 13.33
CA LYS A 206 12.53 -6.61 12.11
C LYS A 206 13.18 -7.78 11.35
N GLY A 207 13.03 -7.81 10.03
CA GLY A 207 13.50 -8.94 9.23
C GLY A 207 12.99 -8.94 7.80
N GLU A 208 13.24 -10.03 7.09
CA GLU A 208 12.71 -10.27 5.75
C GLU A 208 11.39 -11.06 5.82
N TYR A 209 10.40 -10.63 5.06
CA TYR A 209 9.07 -11.21 5.00
C TYR A 209 8.60 -11.38 3.56
N ILE A 210 7.75 -12.37 3.30
CA ILE A 210 7.04 -12.52 2.04
C ILE A 210 5.63 -11.95 2.24
N ILE A 211 5.31 -10.87 1.53
CA ILE A 211 3.94 -10.36 1.40
C ILE A 211 3.29 -11.14 0.27
N LYS A 212 2.36 -12.04 0.61
CA LYS A 212 1.56 -12.79 -0.37
C LYS A 212 0.32 -11.99 -0.72
N LYS A 213 0.11 -11.74 -2.01
CA LYS A 213 -1.08 -11.03 -2.52
C LYS A 213 -2.33 -11.90 -2.40
N ALA A 214 -3.42 -11.34 -1.85
CA ALA A 214 -4.73 -11.96 -1.92
C ALA A 214 -5.41 -11.70 -3.28
N SER A 215 -6.30 -12.60 -3.69
CA SER A 215 -7.11 -12.44 -4.91
C SER A 215 -8.18 -11.37 -4.74
N GLY A 216 -8.32 -10.46 -5.71
CA GLY A 216 -9.41 -9.48 -5.80
C GLY A 216 -9.34 -8.27 -4.85
N ALA A 217 -8.56 -8.35 -3.76
CA ALA A 217 -8.39 -7.25 -2.81
C ALA A 217 -7.23 -6.31 -3.18
N TYR A 218 -7.35 -5.04 -2.80
CA TYR A 218 -6.17 -4.20 -2.53
C TYR A 218 -5.57 -4.67 -1.20
N GLY A 219 -4.25 -4.85 -1.16
CA GLY A 219 -3.56 -5.40 0.00
C GLY A 219 -2.13 -4.91 0.10
N GLY A 220 -1.65 -4.82 1.35
CA GLY A 220 -0.35 -4.24 1.66
C GLY A 220 -0.08 -4.06 3.15
N LEU A 221 1.04 -3.40 3.44
CA LEU A 221 1.46 -3.05 4.80
C LEU A 221 1.39 -1.54 4.98
N SER A 222 0.58 -1.07 5.94
CA SER A 222 0.54 0.35 6.34
C SER A 222 1.31 0.55 7.64
N PHE A 223 2.02 1.67 7.78
CA PHE A 223 2.89 1.94 8.92
C PHE A 223 2.32 3.05 9.80
N LYS A 224 2.48 2.96 11.13
CA LYS A 224 2.01 3.98 12.09
C LYS A 224 3.08 4.29 13.14
N LYS A 225 3.14 5.54 13.59
CA LYS A 225 4.04 5.98 14.69
C LYS A 225 3.42 5.79 16.07
N SER A 226 2.09 5.95 16.18
CA SER A 226 1.29 5.66 17.37
C SER A 226 -0.04 5.02 16.95
N VAL A 227 -0.69 4.35 17.89
CA VAL A 227 -2.01 3.72 17.77
C VAL A 227 -3.06 4.39 18.66
N ASP A 228 -2.76 5.56 19.22
CA ASP A 228 -3.78 6.47 19.71
C ASP A 228 -4.50 7.11 18.49
N PRO A 229 -5.83 6.96 18.35
CA PRO A 229 -6.57 7.55 17.23
C PRO A 229 -6.80 9.07 17.35
N TYR A 230 -6.62 9.66 18.54
CA TYR A 230 -6.68 11.10 18.77
C TYR A 230 -5.35 11.81 18.47
N VAL A 231 -4.24 11.09 18.51
CA VAL A 231 -2.95 11.59 18.01
C VAL A 231 -2.98 11.58 16.48
N GLN A 232 -2.87 12.77 15.87
CA GLN A 232 -2.81 13.00 14.41
C GLN A 232 -1.54 12.36 13.81
N ASN A 233 -1.60 11.05 13.56
CA ASN A 233 -0.48 10.22 13.15
C ASN A 233 -0.28 10.20 11.63
N VAL A 234 0.34 11.24 11.07
CA VAL A 234 0.79 11.23 9.67
C VAL A 234 2.01 10.31 9.51
N ALA A 235 1.72 9.03 9.31
CA ALA A 235 2.66 7.99 8.88
C ALA A 235 2.15 7.44 7.53
N SER A 236 2.11 8.29 6.52
CA SER A 236 1.48 8.03 5.22
C SER A 236 2.34 7.17 4.28
N ASP A 237 2.92 6.09 4.80
CA ASP A 237 3.64 5.09 4.01
C ASP A 237 2.82 3.79 3.96
N PHE A 238 2.52 3.35 2.74
CA PHE A 238 1.69 2.18 2.46
C PHE A 238 2.31 1.34 1.36
N LYS A 239 2.79 0.15 1.73
CA LYS A 239 3.37 -0.81 0.81
C LYS A 239 2.27 -1.61 0.11
N MET A 240 1.73 -1.04 -0.98
CA MET A 240 0.94 -1.79 -1.95
C MET A 240 1.77 -2.89 -2.63
N VAL A 241 1.13 -4.02 -2.95
CA VAL A 241 1.75 -5.12 -3.70
C VAL A 241 0.89 -5.58 -4.90
N ASP A 242 1.48 -5.53 -6.10
CA ASP A 242 0.80 -5.95 -7.34
C ASP A 242 0.84 -7.47 -7.57
N VAL A 243 1.81 -8.14 -6.95
CA VAL A 243 2.08 -9.59 -6.92
C VAL A 243 2.65 -9.95 -5.55
N SER A 244 2.88 -11.23 -5.25
CA SER A 244 3.59 -11.63 -4.04
C SER A 244 5.07 -11.18 -4.10
N VAL A 245 5.61 -10.60 -3.01
CA VAL A 245 6.97 -10.02 -2.98
C VAL A 245 7.71 -10.25 -1.67
N TYR A 246 9.05 -10.28 -1.74
CA TYR A 246 9.90 -10.12 -0.56
C TYR A 246 10.00 -8.66 -0.11
N TYR A 247 10.01 -8.48 1.21
CA TYR A 247 9.94 -7.20 1.89
C TYR A 247 10.86 -7.17 3.13
N THR A 248 11.70 -6.15 3.27
CA THR A 248 12.46 -5.92 4.50
C THR A 248 11.70 -4.99 5.44
N LEU A 249 11.21 -5.53 6.55
CA LEU A 249 10.60 -4.76 7.64
C LEU A 249 11.71 -4.17 8.53
N SER A 250 12.16 -2.96 8.17
CA SER A 250 13.23 -2.21 8.86
C SER A 250 12.72 -1.09 9.78
N LYS A 251 11.46 -0.66 9.58
CA LYS A 251 10.81 0.49 10.24
C LYS A 251 10.50 0.22 11.71
N ASP A 252 10.25 1.28 12.48
CA ASP A 252 9.83 1.24 13.88
C ASP A 252 8.37 1.68 14.05
N GLY A 253 7.81 1.48 15.25
CA GLY A 253 6.41 1.78 15.55
C GLY A 253 5.53 0.57 15.28
N TYR A 254 4.55 0.70 14.40
CA TYR A 254 3.51 -0.30 14.15
C TYR A 254 3.36 -0.58 12.65
N VAL A 255 3.01 -1.82 12.32
CA VAL A 255 2.60 -2.24 10.98
C VAL A 255 1.20 -2.83 11.05
N HIS A 256 0.33 -2.41 10.14
CA HIS A 256 -1.01 -2.95 9.98
C HIS A 256 -1.12 -3.67 8.63
N ILE A 257 -1.41 -4.97 8.72
CA ILE A 257 -1.50 -5.92 7.61
C ILE A 257 -2.95 -5.95 7.13
N THR A 258 -3.22 -5.46 5.91
CA THR A 258 -4.56 -5.44 5.31
C THR A 258 -4.54 -6.07 3.91
N GLY A 259 -5.62 -6.77 3.54
CA GLY A 259 -5.82 -7.36 2.21
C GLY A 259 -4.75 -8.33 1.69
N CYS A 260 -3.84 -8.82 2.55
CA CYS A 260 -2.74 -9.70 2.19
C CYS A 260 -2.42 -10.70 3.31
N GLU A 261 -1.60 -11.71 3.01
CA GLU A 261 -1.06 -12.64 4.01
C GLU A 261 0.45 -12.38 4.14
N LEU A 262 1.00 -12.35 5.36
CA LEU A 262 2.41 -12.06 5.61
C LEU A 262 3.11 -13.28 6.23
N TYR A 263 4.27 -13.64 5.69
CA TYR A 263 5.03 -14.83 6.08
C TYR A 263 6.49 -14.48 6.38
N ASP A 264 7.05 -15.07 7.43
CA ASP A 264 8.46 -14.98 7.79
C ASP A 264 9.36 -15.70 6.76
N ALA A 265 10.22 -14.95 6.06
CA ALA A 265 11.06 -15.45 4.99
C ALA A 265 12.19 -16.40 5.43
N ALA A 266 12.47 -16.51 6.74
CA ALA A 266 13.36 -17.52 7.30
C ALA A 266 12.69 -18.90 7.43
N SER A 267 11.35 -18.95 7.39
CA SER A 267 10.56 -20.18 7.52
C SER A 267 9.75 -20.55 6.26
N HIS A 268 9.54 -19.59 5.36
CA HIS A 268 8.72 -19.73 4.15
C HIS A 268 9.49 -19.29 2.90
N ASP A 269 9.17 -19.89 1.77
CA ASP A 269 9.67 -19.57 0.43
C ASP A 269 8.49 -19.25 -0.52
N MET A 270 8.77 -18.88 -1.76
CA MET A 270 7.72 -18.55 -2.73
C MET A 270 6.88 -19.78 -3.12
N ALA A 271 7.46 -20.98 -3.15
CA ALA A 271 6.74 -22.21 -3.47
C ALA A 271 5.66 -22.52 -2.41
N SER A 272 5.97 -22.31 -1.12
CA SER A 272 5.09 -22.55 0.02
C SER A 272 3.81 -21.68 0.01
N ILE A 273 3.83 -20.55 -0.70
CA ILE A 273 2.66 -19.68 -0.90
C ILE A 273 1.96 -19.88 -2.25
N GLY A 274 2.44 -20.80 -3.10
CA GLY A 274 1.88 -21.11 -4.41
C GLY A 274 2.53 -20.37 -5.60
N CYS A 275 3.71 -19.77 -5.41
CA CYS A 275 4.48 -19.11 -6.47
C CYS A 275 5.65 -20.01 -6.91
N ASP A 276 5.51 -20.59 -8.10
CA ASP A 276 6.28 -21.73 -8.65
C ASP A 276 7.58 -21.37 -9.39
N GLY A 277 7.93 -20.09 -9.48
CA GLY A 277 9.05 -19.61 -10.30
C GLY A 277 8.66 -19.25 -11.74
N THR A 278 7.44 -19.52 -12.19
CA THR A 278 6.93 -19.13 -13.52
C THR A 278 5.83 -18.05 -13.44
N THR A 279 5.08 -18.03 -12.34
CA THR A 279 4.00 -17.08 -12.03
C THR A 279 4.52 -15.70 -11.58
N PRO A 280 3.83 -14.58 -11.90
CA PRO A 280 4.23 -13.22 -11.51
C PRO A 280 4.43 -13.03 -10.00
N ALA A 281 5.66 -12.74 -9.58
CA ALA A 281 6.06 -12.55 -8.19
C ALA A 281 7.48 -11.95 -8.08
N MET A 282 7.99 -11.77 -6.86
CA MET A 282 9.44 -11.63 -6.57
C MET A 282 10.04 -12.98 -6.15
N TYR A 283 11.11 -13.41 -6.79
CA TYR A 283 11.86 -14.62 -6.43
C TYR A 283 13.28 -14.28 -6.00
N LYS A 284 13.75 -14.88 -4.89
CA LYS A 284 15.10 -14.78 -4.37
C LYS A 284 15.96 -15.88 -4.99
N VAL A 285 17.00 -15.48 -5.70
CA VAL A 285 17.88 -16.37 -6.47
C VAL A 285 18.84 -17.08 -5.51
N GLY A 286 19.06 -18.37 -5.74
CA GLY A 286 19.72 -19.28 -4.81
C GLY A 286 18.79 -19.84 -3.72
N LYS A 287 17.52 -19.41 -3.67
CA LYS A 287 16.51 -19.92 -2.72
C LYS A 287 15.26 -20.45 -3.45
N ASP A 288 14.47 -19.57 -4.07
CA ASP A 288 13.22 -19.97 -4.75
C ASP A 288 13.48 -20.45 -6.17
N ILE A 289 14.51 -19.88 -6.81
CA ILE A 289 14.98 -20.20 -8.16
C ILE A 289 16.51 -20.23 -8.17
N LYS A 290 17.12 -20.93 -9.12
CA LYS A 290 18.59 -20.97 -9.29
C LYS A 290 19.11 -19.77 -10.11
N ALA A 291 20.38 -19.42 -9.93
CA ALA A 291 21.08 -18.51 -10.83
C ALA A 291 21.11 -19.00 -12.30
N GLY A 292 21.30 -18.07 -13.22
CA GLY A 292 21.38 -18.30 -14.67
C GLY A 292 20.55 -17.29 -15.47
N THR A 293 20.22 -17.63 -16.71
CA THR A 293 19.42 -16.77 -17.60
C THR A 293 17.98 -17.28 -17.67
N TYR A 294 17.03 -16.35 -17.66
CA TYR A 294 15.60 -16.60 -17.82
C TYR A 294 15.02 -15.77 -18.96
N THR A 295 14.17 -16.37 -19.80
CA THR A 295 13.33 -15.64 -20.74
C THR A 295 12.08 -15.19 -20.01
N ILE A 296 11.81 -13.89 -20.05
CA ILE A 296 10.57 -13.28 -19.55
C ILE A 296 9.70 -12.94 -20.76
N THR A 297 8.50 -13.52 -20.82
CA THR A 297 7.56 -13.37 -21.95
C THR A 297 6.36 -12.52 -21.52
N PRO A 298 6.09 -11.37 -22.16
CA PRO A 298 4.98 -10.49 -21.80
C PRO A 298 3.61 -11.11 -22.09
N ASP A 299 2.59 -10.76 -21.30
CA ASP A 299 1.18 -11.19 -21.48
C ASP A 299 0.44 -10.51 -22.65
N GLY A 300 1.15 -9.80 -23.52
CA GLY A 300 0.58 -9.02 -24.63
C GLY A 300 -0.14 -7.73 -24.22
N SER A 301 -0.35 -7.44 -22.93
CA SER A 301 -1.16 -6.30 -22.47
C SER A 301 -0.49 -4.92 -22.59
N GLY A 302 0.76 -4.87 -23.04
CA GLY A 302 1.60 -3.66 -23.07
C GLY A 302 1.96 -3.09 -21.69
N LYS A 303 1.62 -3.81 -20.61
CA LYS A 303 1.85 -3.41 -19.20
C LYS A 303 2.82 -4.33 -18.47
N SER A 304 3.45 -5.24 -19.21
CA SER A 304 4.42 -6.23 -18.75
C SER A 304 5.75 -5.58 -18.34
N TYR A 305 6.37 -6.12 -17.29
CA TYR A 305 7.49 -5.45 -16.61
C TYR A 305 8.39 -6.45 -15.89
N TYR A 306 9.68 -6.14 -15.77
CA TYR A 306 10.56 -6.81 -14.81
C TYR A 306 11.53 -5.85 -14.13
N ALA A 307 12.05 -6.26 -12.98
CA ALA A 307 13.21 -5.64 -12.34
C ALA A 307 14.04 -6.69 -11.59
N VAL A 308 15.36 -6.52 -11.60
CA VAL A 308 16.32 -7.30 -10.80
C VAL A 308 16.90 -6.37 -9.72
N TYR A 309 16.95 -6.84 -8.48
CA TYR A 309 17.38 -6.09 -7.30
C TYR A 309 18.52 -6.82 -6.58
N LYS A 310 19.38 -6.06 -5.89
CA LYS A 310 20.46 -6.62 -5.05
C LYS A 310 19.97 -7.25 -3.73
N ASN A 311 18.72 -7.02 -3.36
CA ASN A 311 18.08 -7.43 -2.11
C ASN A 311 16.55 -7.27 -2.24
N SER A 312 15.80 -7.63 -1.18
CA SER A 312 14.35 -7.46 -1.15
C SER A 312 13.89 -6.01 -1.05
N THR A 313 12.61 -5.76 -1.35
CA THR A 313 12.09 -4.40 -1.40
C THR A 313 12.06 -3.73 0.00
N ASP A 314 12.23 -2.40 0.03
CA ASP A 314 12.41 -1.57 1.25
C ASP A 314 13.66 -1.90 2.10
N ALA A 315 14.56 -2.77 1.63
CA ALA A 315 15.87 -2.95 2.25
C ALA A 315 16.73 -1.67 2.15
N THR A 316 17.59 -1.45 3.14
CA THR A 316 18.62 -0.41 3.07
C THR A 316 19.51 -0.66 1.86
N ASN A 317 19.78 0.38 1.06
CA ASN A 317 20.47 0.29 -0.22
C ASN A 317 19.80 -0.70 -1.21
N SER A 318 18.46 -0.71 -1.28
CA SER A 318 17.71 -1.46 -2.30
C SER A 318 17.89 -0.90 -3.71
N ALA A 319 19.08 -1.17 -4.27
CA ALA A 319 19.48 -0.80 -5.61
C ALA A 319 18.99 -1.83 -6.64
N ARG A 320 18.47 -1.30 -7.74
CA ARG A 320 18.08 -2.07 -8.92
C ARG A 320 19.30 -2.29 -9.80
N ILE A 321 19.48 -3.52 -10.25
CA ILE A 321 20.52 -3.92 -11.22
C ILE A 321 20.00 -3.68 -12.63
N ALA A 322 18.75 -4.05 -12.88
CA ALA A 322 18.02 -3.79 -14.13
C ALA A 322 16.54 -3.53 -13.83
N GLU A 323 15.87 -2.70 -14.63
CA GLU A 323 14.43 -2.45 -14.56
C GLU A 323 13.92 -1.94 -15.91
N THR A 324 12.89 -2.57 -16.49
CA THR A 324 12.23 -2.03 -17.71
C THR A 324 10.82 -2.60 -17.95
N ARG A 325 10.05 -1.87 -18.76
CA ARG A 325 8.88 -2.42 -19.50
C ARG A 325 9.38 -3.36 -20.60
N ILE A 326 8.62 -4.42 -20.85
CA ILE A 326 8.88 -5.37 -21.93
C ILE A 326 7.66 -5.49 -22.85
N THR A 327 7.90 -5.47 -24.16
CA THR A 327 6.89 -5.63 -25.21
C THR A 327 7.13 -6.86 -26.09
N LYS A 328 8.27 -7.52 -25.92
CA LYS A 328 8.65 -8.80 -26.53
C LYS A 328 9.38 -9.68 -25.51
N ALA A 329 9.59 -10.95 -25.84
CA ALA A 329 10.42 -11.85 -25.03
C ALA A 329 11.80 -11.22 -24.76
N THR A 330 12.27 -11.33 -23.51
CA THR A 330 13.50 -10.69 -23.05
C THR A 330 14.28 -11.66 -22.16
N ASN A 331 15.54 -11.93 -22.51
CA ASN A 331 16.43 -12.74 -21.67
C ASN A 331 17.07 -11.87 -20.59
N VAL A 332 17.01 -12.34 -19.35
CA VAL A 332 17.53 -11.67 -18.15
C VAL A 332 18.43 -12.63 -17.40
N ALA A 333 19.68 -12.25 -17.15
CA ALA A 333 20.61 -13.00 -16.32
C ALA A 333 20.45 -12.58 -14.84
N VAL A 334 20.53 -13.55 -13.92
CA VAL A 334 20.44 -13.34 -12.48
C VAL A 334 21.44 -14.21 -11.70
N SER A 335 21.95 -13.67 -10.61
CA SER A 335 23.00 -14.27 -9.75
C SER A 335 22.43 -14.67 -8.38
N ASP A 336 23.03 -15.66 -7.70
CA ASP A 336 22.58 -16.06 -6.36
C ASP A 336 22.64 -14.88 -5.36
N GLY A 337 21.59 -14.75 -4.54
CA GLY A 337 21.38 -13.61 -3.65
C GLY A 337 20.67 -12.40 -4.27
N GLU A 338 20.54 -12.32 -5.60
CA GLU A 338 19.70 -11.33 -6.27
C GLU A 338 18.20 -11.67 -6.16
N TYR A 339 17.35 -10.70 -6.49
CA TYR A 339 15.89 -10.84 -6.46
C TYR A 339 15.31 -10.40 -7.79
N ILE A 340 14.58 -11.29 -8.48
CA ILE A 340 13.89 -10.97 -9.73
C ILE A 340 12.39 -10.78 -9.49
N TRP A 341 11.86 -9.65 -9.92
CA TRP A 341 10.44 -9.30 -9.89
C TRP A 341 9.90 -9.21 -11.31
N PHE A 342 8.75 -9.80 -11.58
CA PHE A 342 8.05 -9.59 -12.84
C PHE A 342 6.54 -9.51 -12.67
N TYR A 343 5.91 -8.75 -13.55
CA TYR A 343 4.48 -8.47 -13.57
C TYR A 343 3.94 -8.59 -14.99
N LYS A 344 2.76 -9.20 -15.13
CA LYS A 344 2.07 -9.39 -16.43
C LYS A 344 2.97 -10.03 -17.49
N ALA A 345 3.68 -11.06 -17.07
CA ALA A 345 4.58 -11.86 -17.88
C ALA A 345 4.70 -13.26 -17.26
N SER A 346 5.16 -14.24 -18.03
CA SER A 346 5.65 -15.51 -17.51
C SER A 346 7.18 -15.57 -17.59
N MET A 347 7.80 -16.46 -16.81
CA MET A 347 9.24 -16.62 -16.78
C MET A 347 9.64 -18.09 -16.97
N LYS A 348 10.69 -18.36 -17.78
CA LYS A 348 11.18 -19.70 -18.11
C LYS A 348 12.71 -19.73 -18.12
N TYR A 349 13.33 -20.74 -17.50
CA TYR A 349 14.79 -20.88 -17.46
C TYR A 349 15.37 -21.21 -18.85
N CYS A 350 16.39 -20.45 -19.27
CA CYS A 350 17.14 -20.70 -20.50
C CYS A 350 18.18 -21.80 -20.26
N GLN A 351 17.93 -23.02 -20.73
CA GLN A 351 18.96 -24.08 -20.72
C GLN A 351 20.17 -23.77 -21.59
N ASN A 352 20.04 -22.86 -22.57
CA ASN A 352 21.09 -22.51 -23.50
C ASN A 352 21.02 -20.99 -23.79
N PRO A 353 21.71 -20.11 -23.02
CA PRO A 353 21.57 -18.66 -23.14
C PRO A 353 22.16 -18.09 -24.43
N ASN A 354 23.09 -18.79 -25.06
CA ASN A 354 23.82 -18.35 -26.26
C ASN A 354 23.19 -18.84 -27.58
N SER A 355 22.04 -19.53 -27.54
CA SER A 355 21.47 -20.16 -28.75
C SER A 355 20.92 -19.18 -29.78
N GLY A 356 20.62 -17.94 -29.37
CA GLY A 356 19.88 -16.98 -30.19
C GLY A 356 18.43 -17.37 -30.47
N LEU A 357 17.96 -18.50 -29.93
CA LEU A 357 16.61 -19.00 -30.13
C LEU A 357 15.65 -18.26 -29.19
N ASP A 358 14.98 -17.25 -29.74
CA ASP A 358 13.60 -16.97 -29.35
C ASP A 358 12.80 -18.29 -29.35
N PHE A 359 11.96 -18.50 -28.34
CA PHE A 359 10.90 -19.49 -28.44
C PHE A 359 9.80 -18.89 -29.33
N ASP A 360 10.05 -18.92 -30.64
CA ASP A 360 9.23 -18.28 -31.66
C ASP A 360 7.80 -18.87 -31.71
N ALA A 361 6.84 -18.06 -32.17
CA ALA A 361 5.42 -18.31 -32.06
C ALA A 361 4.90 -19.29 -33.15
N THR A 362 5.35 -20.55 -33.11
CA THR A 362 5.00 -21.59 -34.09
C THR A 362 4.34 -22.83 -33.46
N ALA A 363 3.05 -22.69 -33.08
CA ALA A 363 2.20 -23.83 -32.67
C ALA A 363 0.68 -23.57 -32.76
N ALA A 364 0.17 -23.01 -33.87
CA ALA A 364 -1.29 -22.86 -34.10
C ALA A 364 -1.69 -22.62 -35.58
N SER A 365 -1.32 -23.50 -36.51
CA SER A 365 -1.83 -23.45 -37.89
C SER A 365 -1.77 -24.80 -38.65
N GLU A 366 -2.44 -25.82 -38.10
CA GLU A 366 -3.07 -26.92 -38.84
C GLU A 366 -4.46 -27.18 -38.24
#